data_AF-A0A958APQ3-F1
#
_entry.id   AF-A0A958APQ3-F1
#
_cell.length_a   1.000
_cell.length_b   1.000
_cell.length_c   1.000
_cell.angle_alpha   90.00
_cell.angle_beta   90.00
_cell.angle_gamma   90.00
#
_symmetry.space_group_name_H-M   'P 1'
#
loop_
_entity.id
_entity.type
_entity.pdbx_description
1 polymer ?
#
loop_
_entity_poly.entity_id
_entity_poly.type
_entity_poly.pdbx_seq_one_letter_code
_entity_poly.pdbx_strand_id
1 'polypeptide(L)'
;MPQFQWSTEPTDLIRPFEVRYNAPDAGALFAWASKAVEEIYYLNDIDLTFEASGQTIGNHNPDVVDLAHARWATGTCITALDLCAAAFGRTFCGHTSNREMDMSFFDKAGRYKQEATQRRKQLPATALAWIDGVLIDTEYMQTKSARNWLTHSRVTRHFKLGPDSRQRLRLSIDGHKIPVRQVIETARGVAVHHISAVLKVLPTL
;
A
#
# COMPACT_ATOMS: atom_id res chain seq x y z
N MET A 1 -21.07 3.93 -7.00
CA MET A 1 -19.64 3.79 -7.32
C MET A 1 -19.38 2.32 -7.65
N PRO A 2 -18.92 1.99 -8.86
CA PRO A 2 -18.68 0.60 -9.23
C PRO A 2 -17.55 0.02 -8.37
N GLN A 3 -17.82 -1.11 -7.70
CA GLN A 3 -16.80 -1.79 -6.90
C GLN A 3 -15.65 -2.27 -7.79
N PHE A 4 -14.43 -2.27 -7.24
CA PHE A 4 -13.31 -2.95 -7.90
C PHE A 4 -13.66 -4.43 -8.08
N GLN A 5 -13.54 -4.92 -9.31
CA GLN A 5 -13.84 -6.31 -9.64
C GLN A 5 -12.53 -7.08 -9.80
N TRP A 6 -12.30 -8.02 -8.90
CA TRP A 6 -11.21 -8.97 -9.04
C TRP A 6 -11.47 -9.91 -10.22
N SER A 7 -10.43 -10.24 -10.98
CA SER A 7 -10.53 -11.27 -12.03
C SER A 7 -10.77 -12.68 -11.46
N THR A 8 -10.39 -12.88 -10.21
CA THR A 8 -10.58 -14.10 -9.43
C THR A 8 -10.76 -13.69 -7.99
N GLU A 9 -11.78 -14.23 -7.31
CA GLU A 9 -12.06 -13.87 -5.93
C GLU A 9 -10.82 -14.17 -5.05
N PRO A 10 -10.27 -13.20 -4.31
CA PRO A 10 -9.06 -13.41 -3.52
C PRO A 10 -9.16 -14.60 -2.56
N THR A 11 -10.34 -14.86 -1.98
CA THR A 11 -10.54 -15.99 -1.06
C THR A 11 -10.32 -17.35 -1.72
N ASP A 12 -10.58 -17.47 -3.02
CA ASP A 12 -10.37 -18.71 -3.77
C ASP A 12 -8.88 -19.01 -3.98
N LEU A 13 -8.05 -17.96 -4.00
CA LEU A 13 -6.59 -18.07 -4.11
C LEU A 13 -5.91 -18.23 -2.75
N ILE A 14 -6.46 -17.60 -1.70
CA ILE A 14 -5.91 -17.61 -0.34
C ILE A 14 -6.20 -18.92 0.39
N ARG A 15 -7.42 -19.47 0.28
CA ARG A 15 -7.81 -20.67 1.04
C ARG A 15 -6.92 -21.89 0.76
N PRO A 16 -6.54 -22.20 -0.50
CA PRO A 16 -5.61 -23.30 -0.78
C PRO A 16 -4.24 -23.10 -0.12
N PHE A 17 -3.75 -21.85 -0.04
CA PHE A 17 -2.50 -21.51 0.63
C PHE A 17 -2.62 -21.74 2.15
N GLU A 18 -3.69 -21.26 2.79
CA GLU A 18 -3.94 -21.47 4.22
C GLU A 18 -3.92 -22.95 4.60
N VAL A 19 -4.62 -23.79 3.81
CA VAL A 19 -4.72 -25.23 4.04
C VAL A 19 -3.37 -25.91 3.83
N ARG A 20 -2.65 -25.56 2.75
CA ARG A 20 -1.35 -26.17 2.42
C ARG A 20 -0.30 -25.94 3.50
N TYR A 21 -0.27 -24.75 4.09
CA TYR A 21 0.74 -24.37 5.08
C TYR A 21 0.23 -24.38 6.53
N ASN A 22 -1.04 -24.74 6.76
CA ASN A 22 -1.69 -24.65 8.06
C ASN A 22 -1.49 -23.26 8.71
N ALA A 23 -1.70 -22.20 7.92
CA ALA A 23 -1.33 -20.82 8.26
C ALA A 23 -2.53 -19.86 8.13
N PRO A 24 -3.59 -20.01 8.94
CA PRO A 24 -4.80 -19.18 8.85
C PRO A 24 -4.52 -17.69 9.09
N ASP A 25 -3.60 -17.37 10.01
CA ASP A 25 -3.22 -15.98 10.26
C ASP A 25 -2.56 -15.34 9.03
N ALA A 26 -1.72 -16.09 8.30
CA ALA A 26 -1.07 -15.58 7.09
C ALA A 26 -2.10 -15.35 5.97
N GLY A 27 -3.08 -16.25 5.84
CA GLY A 27 -4.19 -16.06 4.90
C GLY A 27 -5.07 -14.86 5.25
N ALA A 28 -5.34 -14.63 6.54
CA ALA A 28 -6.03 -13.41 7.00
C ALA A 28 -5.28 -12.14 6.58
N LEU A 29 -3.95 -12.12 6.69
CA LEU A 29 -3.14 -10.98 6.23
C LEU A 29 -3.26 -10.75 4.71
N PHE A 30 -3.26 -11.80 3.89
CA PHE A 30 -3.52 -11.67 2.45
C PHE A 30 -4.94 -11.17 2.14
N ALA A 31 -5.94 -11.64 2.90
CA ALA A 31 -7.32 -11.20 2.73
C ALA A 31 -7.48 -9.71 3.10
N TRP A 32 -6.82 -9.25 4.17
CA TRP A 32 -6.79 -7.84 4.51
C TRP A 32 -6.06 -7.01 3.45
N ALA A 33 -4.97 -7.53 2.88
CA ALA A 33 -4.26 -6.86 1.80
C ALA A 33 -5.11 -6.70 0.53
N SER A 34 -5.97 -7.67 0.20
CA SER A 34 -6.92 -7.53 -0.92
C SER A 34 -8.02 -6.50 -0.60
N LYS A 35 -8.56 -6.49 0.62
CA LYS A 35 -9.52 -5.45 1.04
C LYS A 35 -8.95 -4.04 1.00
N ALA A 36 -7.68 -3.87 1.34
CA ALA A 36 -6.99 -2.59 1.20
C ALA A 36 -6.99 -2.05 -0.25
N VAL A 37 -6.96 -2.92 -1.27
CA VAL A 37 -7.10 -2.49 -2.68
C VAL A 37 -8.50 -1.95 -2.95
N GLU A 38 -9.55 -2.65 -2.49
CA GLU A 38 -10.94 -2.20 -2.62
C GLU A 38 -11.15 -0.83 -1.94
N GLU A 39 -10.57 -0.63 -0.75
CA GLU A 39 -10.63 0.64 -0.02
C GLU A 39 -9.96 1.79 -0.78
N ILE A 40 -8.80 1.55 -1.43
CA ILE A 40 -8.14 2.58 -2.23
C ILE A 40 -8.97 2.94 -3.48
N TYR A 41 -9.69 1.98 -4.08
CA TYR A 41 -10.64 2.29 -5.16
C TYR A 41 -11.81 3.13 -4.67
N TYR A 42 -12.39 2.76 -3.53
CA TYR A 42 -13.45 3.54 -2.91
C TYR A 42 -13.01 4.99 -2.66
N LEU A 43 -11.81 5.17 -2.09
CA LEU A 43 -11.21 6.49 -1.90
C LEU A 43 -11.01 7.25 -3.22
N ASN A 44 -10.51 6.57 -4.25
CA ASN A 44 -10.32 7.15 -5.58
C ASN A 44 -11.64 7.65 -6.18
N ASP A 45 -12.74 6.94 -5.98
CA ASP A 45 -14.05 7.33 -6.50
C ASP A 45 -14.62 8.55 -5.76
N ILE A 46 -14.42 8.62 -4.44
CA ILE A 46 -14.71 9.83 -3.66
C ILE A 46 -13.89 11.01 -4.19
N ASP A 47 -12.60 10.80 -4.44
CA ASP A 47 -11.70 11.83 -4.94
C ASP A 47 -12.10 12.34 -6.33
N LEU A 48 -12.50 11.45 -7.24
CA LEU A 48 -13.03 11.82 -8.56
C LEU A 48 -14.34 12.61 -8.47
N THR A 49 -15.19 12.26 -7.50
CA THR A 49 -16.44 13.00 -7.27
C THR A 49 -16.15 14.43 -6.80
N PHE A 50 -15.13 14.61 -5.96
CA PHE A 50 -14.65 15.93 -5.58
C PHE A 50 -14.07 16.69 -6.78
N GLU A 51 -13.28 16.04 -7.64
CA GLU A 51 -12.72 16.66 -8.84
C GLU A 51 -13.81 17.14 -9.82
N ALA A 52 -14.87 16.36 -10.01
CA ALA A 52 -15.97 16.71 -10.90
C ALA A 52 -16.87 17.84 -10.34
N SER A 53 -17.10 17.86 -9.03
CA SER A 53 -18.03 18.80 -8.39
C SER A 53 -17.38 20.07 -7.84
N GLY A 54 -16.09 20.02 -7.51
CA GLY A 54 -15.38 21.04 -6.74
C GLY A 54 -15.91 21.21 -5.32
N GLN A 55 -16.78 20.30 -4.83
CA GLN A 55 -17.44 20.41 -3.53
C GLN A 55 -16.93 19.33 -2.57
N THR A 56 -16.42 19.76 -1.42
CA THR A 56 -16.11 18.86 -0.32
C THR A 56 -17.38 18.48 0.44
N ILE A 57 -17.45 17.23 0.91
CA ILE A 57 -18.51 16.80 1.82
C ILE A 57 -18.32 17.53 3.16
N GLY A 58 -19.40 18.02 3.77
CA GLY A 58 -19.37 18.56 5.13
C GLY A 58 -18.69 19.93 5.29
N ASN A 59 -18.56 20.73 4.22
CA ASN A 59 -17.89 22.04 4.23
C ASN A 59 -16.42 21.99 4.73
N HIS A 60 -15.74 20.85 4.57
CA HIS A 60 -14.33 20.74 4.89
C HIS A 60 -13.46 21.55 3.93
N ASN A 61 -12.32 22.08 4.39
CA ASN A 61 -11.39 22.77 3.51
C ASN A 61 -10.82 21.81 2.44
N PRO A 62 -10.87 22.14 1.13
CA PRO A 62 -10.35 21.31 0.05
C PRO A 62 -8.93 20.77 0.24
N ASP A 63 -8.00 21.61 0.70
CA ASP A 63 -6.60 21.19 0.90
C ASP A 63 -6.46 20.16 2.02
N VAL A 64 -7.32 20.25 3.05
CA VAL A 64 -7.36 19.29 4.16
C VAL A 64 -7.89 17.94 3.67
N VAL A 65 -8.92 17.95 2.82
CA VAL A 65 -9.46 16.74 2.19
C VAL A 65 -8.41 16.10 1.29
N ASP A 66 -7.75 16.88 0.44
CA ASP A 66 -6.66 16.44 -0.43
C ASP A 66 -5.52 15.79 0.38
N LEU A 67 -5.09 16.42 1.48
CA LEU A 67 -4.05 15.85 2.36
C LEU A 67 -4.50 14.54 3.01
N ALA A 68 -5.75 14.48 3.47
CA ALA A 68 -6.31 13.28 4.09
C ALA A 68 -6.41 12.12 3.08
N HIS A 69 -6.87 12.39 1.85
CA HIS A 69 -6.94 11.41 0.77
C HIS A 69 -5.55 10.90 0.39
N ALA A 70 -4.57 11.79 0.18
CA ALA A 70 -3.20 11.38 -0.12
C ALA A 70 -2.62 10.49 0.99
N ARG A 71 -2.84 10.87 2.26
CA ARG A 71 -2.35 10.10 3.42
C ARG A 71 -3.02 8.74 3.51
N TRP A 72 -4.33 8.68 3.30
CA TRP A 72 -5.07 7.43 3.36
C TRP A 72 -4.68 6.50 2.21
N ALA A 73 -4.58 7.00 0.97
CA ALA A 73 -4.18 6.21 -0.20
C ALA A 73 -2.77 5.61 -0.03
N THR A 74 -1.78 6.45 0.28
CA THR A 74 -0.39 6.01 0.45
C THR A 74 -0.20 5.12 1.67
N GLY A 75 -0.88 5.40 2.78
CA GLY A 75 -0.87 4.57 3.97
C GLY A 75 -1.42 3.17 3.71
N THR A 76 -2.60 3.10 3.09
CA THR A 76 -3.29 1.83 2.77
C THR A 76 -2.49 0.99 1.79
N CYS A 77 -1.90 1.61 0.76
CA CYS A 77 -1.05 0.92 -0.21
C CYS A 77 0.16 0.27 0.47
N ILE A 78 0.91 1.02 1.28
CA ILE A 78 2.08 0.48 1.99
C ILE A 78 1.67 -0.60 2.99
N THR A 79 0.59 -0.39 3.74
CA THR A 79 0.06 -1.42 4.66
C THR A 79 -0.31 -2.70 3.92
N ALA A 80 -0.96 -2.64 2.77
CA ALA A 80 -1.31 -3.83 1.99
C ALA A 80 -0.06 -4.67 1.63
N LEU A 81 1.02 -4.02 1.18
CA LEU A 81 2.27 -4.68 0.85
C LEU A 81 2.98 -5.25 2.08
N ASP A 82 2.98 -4.49 3.19
CA ASP A 82 3.57 -4.93 4.46
C ASP A 82 2.81 -6.14 5.04
N LEU A 83 1.49 -6.22 4.89
CA LEU A 83 0.69 -7.39 5.29
C LEU A 83 1.09 -8.65 4.49
N CYS A 84 1.34 -8.52 3.19
CA CYS A 84 1.84 -9.64 2.38
C CYS A 84 3.26 -10.08 2.81
N ALA A 85 4.15 -9.11 3.11
CA ALA A 85 5.47 -9.41 3.66
C ALA A 85 5.38 -10.11 5.02
N ALA A 86 4.45 -9.68 5.89
CA ALA A 86 4.17 -10.30 7.18
C ALA A 86 3.67 -11.74 7.00
N ALA A 87 2.77 -11.98 6.05
CA ALA A 87 2.26 -13.31 5.75
C ALA A 87 3.38 -14.28 5.33
N PHE A 88 4.32 -13.81 4.49
CA PHE A 88 5.52 -14.59 4.14
C PHE A 88 6.46 -14.79 5.33
N GLY A 89 6.65 -13.76 6.15
CA GLY A 89 7.45 -13.87 7.37
C GLY A 89 6.92 -14.94 8.34
N ARG A 90 5.60 -14.97 8.55
CA ARG A 90 4.93 -15.97 9.40
C ARG A 90 5.02 -17.38 8.80
N THR A 91 4.76 -17.51 7.51
CA THR A 91 4.68 -18.82 6.84
C THR A 91 6.04 -19.48 6.63
N PHE A 92 7.02 -18.71 6.14
CA PHE A 92 8.28 -19.26 5.64
C PHE A 92 9.48 -18.91 6.51
N CYS A 93 9.42 -17.82 7.28
CA CYS A 93 10.56 -17.37 8.09
C CYS A 93 10.40 -17.68 9.59
N GLY A 94 9.36 -18.41 10.00
CA GLY A 94 9.10 -18.77 11.39
C GLY A 94 8.86 -17.56 12.31
N HIS A 95 8.37 -16.45 11.76
CA HIS A 95 8.14 -15.22 12.54
C HIS A 95 6.92 -15.35 13.44
N THR A 96 7.12 -15.20 14.75
CA THR A 96 6.08 -15.34 15.79
C THR A 96 5.99 -14.13 16.72
N SER A 97 6.72 -13.04 16.43
CA SER A 97 6.73 -11.85 17.28
C SER A 97 5.43 -11.07 17.17
N ASN A 98 5.07 -10.35 18.25
CA ASN A 98 3.93 -9.43 18.29
C ASN A 98 4.04 -8.27 17.28
N ARG A 99 5.23 -8.01 16.75
CA ARG A 99 5.45 -7.00 15.71
C ARG A 99 5.56 -7.70 14.36
N GLU A 100 4.60 -7.44 13.46
CA GLU A 100 4.64 -7.96 12.09
C GLU A 100 5.90 -7.54 11.33
N MET A 101 6.33 -8.40 10.41
CA MET A 101 7.37 -8.04 9.44
C MET A 101 6.78 -7.14 8.37
N ASP A 102 7.50 -6.09 8.00
CA ASP A 102 7.16 -5.21 6.88
C ASP A 102 8.15 -5.44 5.72
N MET A 103 7.95 -4.77 4.58
CA MET A 103 8.83 -4.90 3.41
C MET A 103 10.31 -4.62 3.72
N SER A 104 10.62 -3.79 4.73
CA SER A 104 12.01 -3.48 5.11
C SER A 104 12.75 -4.64 5.76
N PHE A 105 12.05 -5.66 6.27
CA PHE A 105 12.66 -6.87 6.83
C PHE A 105 13.32 -7.75 5.77
N PHE A 106 13.00 -7.53 4.49
CA PHE A 106 13.52 -8.26 3.34
C PHE A 106 14.39 -7.39 2.41
N ASP A 107 14.59 -6.11 2.76
CA ASP A 107 15.42 -5.18 2.01
C ASP A 107 16.90 -5.33 2.39
N LYS A 108 17.74 -5.71 1.41
CA LYS A 108 19.19 -5.89 1.58
C LYS A 108 19.95 -4.56 1.72
N ALA A 109 19.36 -3.45 1.28
CA ALA A 109 19.91 -2.10 1.46
C ALA A 109 19.39 -1.42 2.74
N GLY A 110 18.41 -2.03 3.41
CA GLY A 110 17.73 -1.46 4.57
C GLY A 110 18.46 -1.64 5.90
N ARG A 111 17.79 -1.21 6.97
CA ARG A 111 18.26 -1.29 8.36
C ARG A 111 18.63 -2.71 8.80
N TYR A 112 17.95 -3.72 8.27
CA TYR A 112 18.06 -5.13 8.67
C TYR A 112 18.84 -5.98 7.65
N LYS A 113 19.87 -5.42 6.98
CA LYS A 113 20.55 -6.08 5.86
C LYS A 113 21.06 -7.50 6.14
N GLN A 114 21.54 -7.77 7.36
CA GLN A 114 22.08 -9.08 7.74
C GLN A 114 20.95 -10.11 7.88
N GLU A 115 19.92 -9.76 8.63
CA GLU A 115 18.75 -10.60 8.87
C GLU A 115 17.90 -10.76 7.60
N ALA A 116 17.82 -9.73 6.77
CA ALA A 116 17.16 -9.77 5.47
C ALA A 116 17.78 -10.85 4.57
N THR A 117 19.11 -10.95 4.55
CA THR A 117 19.81 -12.00 3.78
C THR A 117 19.40 -13.39 4.25
N GLN A 118 19.26 -13.61 5.55
CA GLN A 118 18.85 -14.90 6.10
C GLN A 118 17.37 -15.22 5.87
N ARG A 119 16.47 -14.24 5.98
CA ARG A 119 15.04 -14.43 5.73
C ARG A 119 14.76 -14.74 4.27
N ARG A 120 15.42 -14.04 3.36
CA ARG A 120 15.27 -14.24 1.91
C ARG A 120 15.66 -15.65 1.45
N LYS A 121 16.61 -16.31 2.14
CA LYS A 121 16.98 -17.70 1.87
C LYS A 121 15.89 -18.71 2.23
N GLN A 122 14.96 -18.33 3.12
CA GLN A 122 13.87 -19.19 3.57
C GLN A 122 12.61 -19.07 2.70
N LEU A 123 12.56 -18.05 1.83
CA LEU A 123 11.41 -17.84 0.96
C LEU A 123 11.44 -18.76 -0.27
N PRO A 124 10.29 -19.30 -0.70
CA PRO A 124 10.16 -19.86 -2.04
C PRO A 124 10.58 -18.86 -3.11
N ALA A 125 11.15 -19.37 -4.21
CA ALA A 125 11.70 -18.52 -5.28
C ALA A 125 10.65 -17.54 -5.86
N THR A 126 9.40 -17.98 -5.97
CA THR A 126 8.24 -17.19 -6.43
C THR A 126 7.88 -16.06 -5.46
N ALA A 127 7.84 -16.33 -4.15
CA ALA A 127 7.62 -15.29 -3.13
C ALA A 127 8.78 -14.28 -3.10
N LEU A 128 10.02 -14.77 -3.22
CA LEU A 128 11.20 -13.91 -3.28
C LEU A 128 11.18 -12.99 -4.51
N ALA A 129 10.80 -13.53 -5.67
CA ALA A 129 10.66 -12.75 -6.91
C ALA A 129 9.60 -11.65 -6.77
N TRP A 130 8.49 -11.92 -6.08
CA TRP A 130 7.50 -10.89 -5.79
C TRP A 130 8.05 -9.79 -4.88
N ILE A 131 8.73 -10.15 -3.77
CA ILE A 131 9.36 -9.16 -2.88
C ILE A 131 10.35 -8.28 -3.63
N ASP A 132 11.18 -8.90 -4.48
CA ASP A 132 12.14 -8.16 -5.29
C ASP A 132 11.46 -7.24 -6.28
N GLY A 133 10.38 -7.69 -6.91
CA GLY A 133 9.53 -6.87 -7.78
C GLY A 133 8.99 -5.63 -7.08
N VAL A 134 8.51 -5.76 -5.84
CA VAL A 134 8.04 -4.61 -5.04
C VAL A 134 9.22 -3.68 -4.71
N LEU A 135 10.34 -4.22 -4.23
CA LEU A 135 11.46 -3.39 -3.75
C LEU A 135 12.19 -2.61 -4.85
N ILE A 136 12.16 -3.08 -6.10
CA ILE A 136 12.74 -2.37 -7.25
C ILE A 136 11.76 -1.43 -7.95
N ASP A 137 10.47 -1.49 -7.60
CA ASP A 137 9.45 -0.65 -8.21
C ASP A 137 9.61 0.81 -7.76
N THR A 138 9.86 1.69 -8.73
CA THR A 138 10.04 3.12 -8.51
C THR A 138 8.75 3.78 -8.00
N GLU A 139 7.58 3.32 -8.41
CA GLU A 139 6.28 3.85 -7.98
C GLU A 139 5.99 3.45 -6.52
N TYR A 140 6.36 2.23 -6.12
CA TYR A 140 6.35 1.84 -4.70
C TYR A 140 7.26 2.74 -3.87
N MET A 141 8.49 3.01 -4.35
CA MET A 141 9.43 3.87 -3.64
C MET A 141 8.91 5.31 -3.50
N GLN A 142 8.30 5.86 -4.55
CA GLN A 142 7.62 7.16 -4.51
C GLN A 142 6.45 7.16 -3.53
N THR A 143 5.60 6.15 -3.57
CA THR A 143 4.44 5.99 -2.65
C THR A 143 4.91 5.89 -1.20
N LYS A 144 5.98 5.15 -0.94
CA LYS A 144 6.58 5.01 0.38
C LYS A 144 7.18 6.32 0.88
N SER A 145 7.86 7.07 0.02
CA SER A 145 8.37 8.40 0.36
C SER A 145 7.22 9.36 0.70
N ALA A 146 6.18 9.40 -0.14
CA ALA A 146 4.98 10.18 0.10
C ALA A 146 4.31 9.84 1.44
N ARG A 147 4.11 8.54 1.72
CA ARG A 147 3.57 8.05 3.00
C ARG A 147 4.41 8.53 4.17
N ASN A 148 5.73 8.41 4.08
CA ASN A 148 6.63 8.82 5.15
C ASN A 148 6.59 10.33 5.38
N TRP A 149 6.56 11.11 4.30
CA TRP A 149 6.41 12.56 4.39
C TRP A 149 5.08 12.95 5.03
N LEU A 150 3.98 12.32 4.62
CA LEU A 150 2.62 12.60 5.13
C LEU A 150 2.39 12.16 6.58
N THR A 151 3.17 11.20 7.08
CA THR A 151 2.95 10.58 8.40
C THR A 151 3.98 11.01 9.44
N HIS A 152 5.25 11.13 9.04
CA HIS A 152 6.38 11.27 9.96
C HIS A 152 7.07 12.62 9.88
N SER A 153 6.96 13.35 8.76
CA SER A 153 7.47 14.71 8.72
C SER A 153 6.66 15.59 9.66
N ARG A 154 7.31 16.59 10.26
CA ARG A 154 6.61 17.75 10.83
C ARG A 154 5.98 18.50 9.67
N VAL A 155 4.87 17.98 9.14
CA VAL A 155 4.03 18.69 8.19
C VAL A 155 3.69 20.00 8.88
N THR A 156 4.17 21.11 8.32
CA THR A 156 3.95 22.45 8.87
C THR A 156 2.43 22.62 8.97
N ARG A 157 1.88 22.51 10.19
CA ARG A 157 0.43 22.56 10.44
C ARG A 157 -0.20 23.88 10.01
N HIS A 158 0.63 24.87 9.69
CA HIS A 158 0.26 26.15 9.12
C HIS A 158 0.47 26.12 7.60
N PHE A 159 -0.36 25.34 6.90
CA PHE A 159 -0.58 25.61 5.49
C PHE A 159 -1.28 26.97 5.41
N LYS A 160 -0.73 27.90 4.62
CA LYS A 160 -1.52 29.06 4.19
C LYS A 160 -2.53 28.52 3.18
N LEU A 161 -3.65 28.03 3.71
CA LEU A 161 -4.81 27.63 2.96
C LEU A 161 -5.26 28.87 2.17
N GLY A 162 -5.12 28.81 0.85
CA GLY A 162 -5.54 29.90 -0.02
C GLY A 162 -7.04 30.12 0.13
N PRO A 163 -7.54 31.37 0.13
CA PRO A 163 -8.92 31.64 0.50
C PRO A 163 -9.99 31.05 -0.44
N ASP A 164 -9.64 30.52 -1.62
CA ASP A 164 -10.65 29.96 -2.54
C ASP A 164 -10.04 29.13 -3.68
N SER A 165 -9.16 28.19 -3.33
CA SER A 165 -8.50 27.38 -4.34
C SER A 165 -9.38 26.21 -4.76
N ARG A 166 -10.17 26.37 -5.84
CA ARG A 166 -10.67 25.22 -6.63
C ARG A 166 -9.53 24.36 -7.21
N GLN A 167 -8.27 24.81 -7.11
CA GLN A 167 -7.12 24.07 -7.59
C GLN A 167 -6.69 23.04 -6.56
N ARG A 168 -6.49 21.80 -7.02
CA ARG A 168 -6.00 20.67 -6.21
C ARG A 168 -4.65 20.99 -5.59
N LEU A 169 -4.45 20.52 -4.36
CA LEU A 169 -3.21 20.66 -3.62
C LEU A 169 -2.05 19.96 -4.35
N ARG A 170 -0.88 20.60 -4.34
CA ARG A 170 0.38 20.01 -4.81
C ARG A 170 1.31 19.81 -3.62
N LEU A 171 1.65 18.55 -3.34
CA LEU A 171 2.54 18.17 -2.26
C LEU A 171 4.00 18.37 -2.67
N SER A 172 4.83 18.87 -1.75
CA SER A 172 6.28 19.00 -1.96
C SER A 172 6.99 17.81 -1.33
N ILE A 173 7.17 16.74 -2.09
CA ILE A 173 7.78 15.48 -1.64
C ILE A 173 9.17 15.38 -2.28
N ASP A 174 10.22 15.26 -1.47
CA ASP A 174 11.61 15.19 -1.91
C ASP A 174 12.01 16.27 -2.93
N GLY A 175 11.56 17.51 -2.70
CA GLY A 175 11.85 18.65 -3.59
C GLY A 175 10.98 18.75 -4.84
N HIS A 176 10.09 17.78 -5.09
CA HIS A 176 9.20 17.75 -6.25
C HIS A 176 7.77 18.14 -5.87
N LYS A 177 7.10 18.93 -6.74
CA LYS A 177 5.71 19.34 -6.55
C LYS A 177 4.76 18.38 -7.28
N ILE A 178 4.19 17.44 -6.55
CA ILE A 178 3.34 16.37 -7.08
C ILE A 178 1.86 16.68 -6.78
N PRO A 179 0.95 16.70 -7.76
CA PRO A 179 -0.49 16.80 -7.50
C PRO A 179 -0.99 15.67 -6.60
N VAL A 180 -1.89 15.98 -5.66
CA VAL A 180 -2.50 14.96 -4.78
C VAL A 180 -3.17 13.84 -5.57
N ARG A 181 -3.88 14.19 -6.65
CA ARG A 181 -4.50 13.23 -7.56
C ARG A 181 -3.51 12.18 -8.07
N GLN A 182 -2.35 12.63 -8.53
CA GLN A 182 -1.28 11.76 -9.01
C GLN A 182 -0.78 10.82 -7.91
N VAL A 183 -0.64 11.32 -6.67
CA VAL A 183 -0.23 10.48 -5.52
C VAL A 183 -1.25 9.37 -5.24
N ILE A 184 -2.55 9.68 -5.29
CA ILE A 184 -3.63 8.70 -5.10
C ILE A 184 -3.62 7.66 -6.23
N GLU A 185 -3.48 8.10 -7.48
CA GLU A 185 -3.44 7.23 -8.66
C GLU A 185 -2.24 6.28 -8.64
N THR A 186 -1.05 6.79 -8.31
CA THR A 186 0.16 5.97 -8.16
C THR A 186 -0.01 4.96 -7.03
N ALA A 187 -0.49 5.38 -5.85
CA ALA A 187 -0.70 4.46 -4.73
C ALA A 187 -1.70 3.34 -5.09
N ARG A 188 -2.78 3.68 -5.79
CA ARG A 188 -3.76 2.71 -6.31
C ARG A 188 -3.13 1.75 -7.32
N GLY A 189 -2.39 2.27 -8.29
CA GLY A 189 -1.72 1.47 -9.33
C GLY A 189 -0.77 0.43 -8.72
N VAL A 190 0.10 0.88 -7.81
CA VAL A 190 1.04 0.02 -7.06
C VAL A 190 0.30 -1.06 -6.29
N ALA A 191 -0.75 -0.70 -5.54
CA ALA A 191 -1.52 -1.64 -4.74
C ALA A 191 -2.16 -2.72 -5.62
N VAL A 192 -2.86 -2.33 -6.69
CA VAL A 192 -3.47 -3.30 -7.63
C VAL A 192 -2.43 -4.21 -8.24
N HIS A 193 -1.36 -3.62 -8.76
CA HIS A 193 -0.32 -4.35 -9.48
C HIS A 193 0.28 -5.44 -8.61
N HIS A 194 0.78 -5.08 -7.43
CA HIS A 194 1.51 -6.00 -6.57
C HIS A 194 0.59 -6.95 -5.80
N ILE A 195 -0.59 -6.51 -5.34
CA ILE A 195 -1.51 -7.41 -4.66
C ILE A 195 -2.13 -8.41 -5.65
N SER A 196 -2.46 -7.99 -6.87
CA SER A 196 -2.88 -8.95 -7.90
C SER A 196 -1.77 -9.94 -8.25
N ALA A 197 -0.52 -9.49 -8.31
CA ALA A 197 0.63 -10.35 -8.57
C ALA A 197 0.85 -11.35 -7.44
N VAL A 198 0.78 -10.94 -6.16
CA VAL A 198 0.99 -11.85 -5.03
C VAL A 198 -0.10 -12.91 -4.96
N LEU A 199 -1.36 -12.53 -5.17
CA LEU A 199 -2.50 -13.45 -5.13
C LEU A 199 -2.37 -14.52 -6.23
N LYS A 200 -1.91 -14.14 -7.43
CA LYS A 200 -1.70 -15.07 -8.54
C LYS A 200 -0.59 -16.10 -8.28
N VAL A 201 0.40 -15.79 -7.44
CA VAL A 201 1.47 -16.73 -7.12
C VAL A 201 1.15 -17.62 -5.93
N LEU A 202 0.18 -17.27 -5.06
CA LEU A 202 -0.17 -18.11 -3.90
C LEU A 202 -0.42 -19.60 -4.25
N PRO A 203 -1.12 -19.95 -5.34
CA PRO A 203 -1.31 -21.36 -5.70
C PRO A 203 -0.03 -22.11 -6.04
N THR A 204 1.05 -21.40 -6.42
CA THR A 204 2.34 -21.96 -6.87
C THR A 204 3.45 -21.89 -5.82
N LEU A 205 3.17 -21.29 -4.66
CA LEU A 205 4.07 -21.35 -3.49
C LEU A 205 4.11 -22.78 -2.94
#